data_AF-A0A844ZXT2-F1
#
_entry.id   AF-A0A844ZXT2-F1
#
_cell.length_a   1.000
_cell.length_b   1.000
_cell.length_c   1.000
_cell.angle_alpha   90.00
_cell.angle_beta   90.00
_cell.angle_gamma   90.00
#
_symmetry.space_group_name_H-M   'P 1'
#
loop_
_entity.id
_entity.type
_entity.pdbx_description
1 polymer ?
#
loop_
_entity_poly.entity_id
_entity_poly.type
_entity_poly.pdbx_seq_one_letter_code
_entity_poly.pdbx_strand_id
1 'polypeptide(L)'
;MPASPPSAIVATETGTTRSTQTAIGIGLAAALFAAWLALHLYGVFVFELAWTTLGAGLIIALVQCWLSVGLFIVSHDAMHGSLAPGRPRLNSAIGAFLLFLYAGFGWRTMRAAHFDHHRHAGTAGDPDFDADNPAHFWRWYGTFLRRYFGWQSALYVSLVVTVYWLAFGVPMAQIVLVYGVPAIASSLQLFYFGTYRPHHHAEGGFADRHNARSDAFSAPLSLATCFHFGYHHEHHRSPQTPWWALPAFRRAQHGDCRNQGN
;
A
#
# COMPACT_ATOMS: atom_id res chain seq x y z
N MET A 1 44.71 2.21 -11.45
CA MET A 1 44.22 1.01 -10.74
C MET A 1 42.71 1.16 -10.55
N PRO A 2 41.85 0.32 -11.14
CA PRO A 2 40.42 0.41 -10.87
C PRO A 2 40.12 -0.30 -9.54
N ALA A 3 39.49 0.44 -8.62
CA ALA A 3 39.02 -0.09 -7.36
C ALA A 3 37.93 -1.14 -7.61
N SER A 4 38.11 -2.32 -7.01
CA SER A 4 37.13 -3.40 -6.96
C SER A 4 35.79 -2.89 -6.35
N PRO A 5 34.63 -3.40 -6.80
CA PRO A 5 33.36 -3.02 -6.23
C PRO A 5 33.22 -3.59 -4.81
N PRO A 6 32.66 -2.86 -3.83
CA PRO A 6 32.31 -3.48 -2.56
C PRO A 6 31.07 -4.36 -2.75
N SER A 7 31.30 -5.64 -3.07
CA SER A 7 30.39 -6.73 -2.74
C SER A 7 30.53 -7.03 -1.24
N ALA A 8 29.70 -6.39 -0.40
CA ALA A 8 29.53 -6.79 0.99
C ALA A 8 28.19 -6.29 1.54
N ILE A 9 27.23 -7.23 1.62
CA ILE A 9 26.32 -7.44 2.76
C ILE A 9 25.81 -6.16 3.45
N VAL A 10 24.72 -5.58 2.92
CA VAL A 10 23.75 -4.92 3.81
C VAL A 10 22.91 -6.04 4.41
N ALA A 11 23.40 -6.61 5.51
CA ALA A 11 22.52 -7.27 6.46
C ALA A 11 21.59 -6.16 6.96
N THR A 12 20.30 -6.25 6.66
CA THR A 12 19.29 -5.41 7.30
C THR A 12 19.54 -5.47 8.81
N GLU A 13 19.55 -4.32 9.48
CA GLU A 13 19.79 -4.15 10.93
C GLU A 13 18.86 -4.99 11.84
N THR A 14 17.91 -5.72 11.26
CA THR A 14 17.10 -6.78 11.89
C THR A 14 17.80 -8.14 11.97
N GLY A 15 19.02 -8.31 11.44
CA GLY A 15 19.73 -9.59 11.40
C GLY A 15 19.09 -10.66 10.50
N THR A 16 18.06 -10.30 9.72
CA THR A 16 17.34 -11.23 8.85
C THR A 16 18.09 -11.47 7.54
N THR A 17 18.32 -12.73 7.17
CA THR A 17 18.94 -13.06 5.88
C THR A 17 17.96 -12.83 4.72
N ARG A 18 18.47 -12.62 3.50
CA ARG A 18 17.62 -12.45 2.30
C ARG A 18 16.64 -13.60 2.08
N SER A 19 17.05 -14.84 2.41
CA SER A 19 16.19 -16.03 2.31
C SER A 19 15.05 -15.98 3.33
N THR A 20 15.35 -15.63 4.58
CA THR A 20 14.33 -15.51 5.63
C THR A 20 13.36 -14.36 5.33
N GLN A 21 13.86 -13.21 4.89
CA GLN A 21 12.99 -12.09 4.46
C GLN A 21 12.09 -12.50 3.30
N THR A 22 12.61 -13.24 2.31
CA THR A 22 11.79 -13.77 1.21
C THR A 22 10.71 -14.72 1.73
N ALA A 23 11.06 -15.63 2.65
CA ALA A 23 10.09 -16.58 3.20
C ALA A 23 8.96 -15.87 3.96
N ILE A 24 9.29 -14.89 4.80
CA ILE A 24 8.31 -14.07 5.52
C ILE A 24 7.46 -13.26 4.55
N GLY A 25 8.10 -12.54 3.62
CA GLY A 25 7.41 -11.69 2.64
C GLY A 25 6.42 -12.47 1.78
N ILE A 26 6.87 -13.59 1.20
CA ILE A 26 6.03 -14.47 0.38
C ILE A 26 4.93 -15.13 1.23
N GLY A 27 5.24 -15.57 2.45
CA GLY A 27 4.24 -16.15 3.36
C GLY A 27 3.13 -15.16 3.72
N LEU A 28 3.49 -13.92 4.07
CA LEU A 28 2.53 -12.85 4.37
C LEU A 28 1.74 -12.43 3.13
N ALA A 29 2.40 -12.33 1.96
CA ALA A 29 1.73 -12.05 0.70
C ALA A 29 0.68 -13.12 0.35
N ALA A 30 1.05 -14.40 0.49
CA ALA A 30 0.14 -15.52 0.25
C ALA A 30 -1.03 -15.53 1.23
N ALA A 31 -0.77 -15.26 2.53
CA ALA A 31 -1.82 -15.19 3.54
C ALA A 31 -2.80 -14.03 3.28
N LEU A 32 -2.30 -12.83 2.96
CA LEU A 32 -3.14 -11.68 2.62
C LEU A 32 -3.96 -11.93 1.35
N PHE A 33 -3.34 -12.48 0.31
CA PHE A 33 -4.04 -12.82 -0.93
C PHE A 33 -5.11 -13.88 -0.71
N ALA A 34 -4.80 -14.96 0.01
CA ALA A 34 -5.76 -16.03 0.29
C ALA A 34 -6.92 -15.53 1.14
N ALA A 35 -6.66 -14.73 2.18
CA ALA A 35 -7.70 -14.12 3.01
C ALA A 35 -8.59 -13.16 2.20
N TRP A 36 -7.96 -12.29 1.37
CA TRP A 36 -8.67 -11.37 0.50
C TRP A 36 -9.57 -12.11 -0.48
N LEU A 37 -9.04 -13.15 -1.14
CA LEU A 37 -9.78 -13.92 -2.15
C LEU A 37 -10.91 -14.71 -1.50
N ALA A 38 -10.65 -15.38 -0.37
CA ALA A 38 -11.67 -16.14 0.33
C ALA A 38 -12.83 -15.25 0.80
N LEU A 39 -12.52 -14.11 1.42
CA LEU A 39 -13.55 -13.16 1.87
C LEU A 39 -14.30 -12.53 0.71
N HIS A 40 -13.60 -12.19 -0.39
CA HIS A 40 -14.21 -11.67 -1.61
C HIS A 40 -15.20 -12.66 -2.23
N LEU A 41 -14.76 -13.91 -2.44
CA LEU A 41 -15.60 -14.95 -3.01
C LEU A 41 -16.78 -15.28 -2.10
N TYR A 42 -16.57 -15.34 -0.78
CA TYR A 42 -17.65 -15.52 0.19
C TYR A 42 -18.65 -14.36 0.10
N GLY A 43 -18.19 -13.11 0.16
CA GLY A 43 -19.04 -11.92 0.11
C GLY A 43 -19.85 -11.80 -1.17
N VAL A 44 -19.27 -12.19 -2.31
CA VAL A 44 -19.93 -12.08 -3.62
C VAL A 44 -20.88 -13.25 -3.89
N PHE A 45 -20.49 -14.49 -3.55
CA PHE A 45 -21.19 -15.69 -4.02
C PHE A 45 -21.91 -16.51 -2.95
N VAL A 46 -21.63 -16.28 -1.66
CA VAL A 46 -22.18 -17.09 -0.55
C VAL A 46 -22.97 -16.24 0.44
N PHE A 47 -22.48 -15.05 0.76
CA PHE A 47 -23.18 -14.11 1.62
C PHE A 47 -24.45 -13.62 0.94
N GLU A 48 -25.53 -13.44 1.70
CA GLU A 48 -26.78 -12.86 1.22
C GLU A 48 -27.06 -11.56 1.96
N LEU A 49 -27.15 -10.46 1.22
CA LEU A 49 -27.47 -9.16 1.78
C LEU A 49 -28.99 -9.03 2.04
N ALA A 50 -29.33 -8.90 3.32
CA ALA A 50 -30.66 -8.56 3.82
C ALA A 50 -30.52 -7.56 4.98
N TRP A 51 -31.62 -6.96 5.41
CA TRP A 51 -31.61 -6.05 6.56
C TRP A 51 -31.08 -6.70 7.84
N THR A 52 -31.36 -7.99 8.05
CA THR A 52 -30.88 -8.78 9.19
C THR A 52 -29.39 -9.09 9.11
N THR A 53 -28.80 -9.14 7.91
CA THR A 53 -27.37 -9.44 7.69
C THR A 53 -26.53 -8.20 7.38
N LEU A 54 -27.13 -7.01 7.29
CA LEU A 54 -26.44 -5.76 6.95
C LEU A 54 -25.22 -5.50 7.84
N GLY A 55 -25.32 -5.75 9.15
CA GLY A 55 -24.19 -5.61 10.07
C GLY A 55 -23.00 -6.50 9.71
N ALA A 56 -23.25 -7.77 9.35
CA ALA A 56 -22.21 -8.66 8.87
C ALA A 56 -21.65 -8.22 7.52
N GLY A 57 -22.50 -7.72 6.62
CA GLY A 57 -22.08 -7.16 5.33
C GLY A 57 -21.14 -5.96 5.48
N LEU A 58 -21.39 -5.08 6.45
CA LEU A 58 -20.50 -3.95 6.78
C LEU A 58 -19.16 -4.43 7.35
N ILE A 59 -19.15 -5.50 8.15
CA ILE A 59 -17.90 -6.10 8.66
C ILE A 59 -17.10 -6.72 7.51
N ILE A 60 -17.75 -7.46 6.62
CA ILE A 60 -17.12 -8.01 5.40
C ILE A 60 -16.50 -6.86 4.60
N ALA A 61 -17.26 -5.79 4.36
CA ALA A 61 -16.77 -4.63 3.62
C ALA A 61 -15.53 -3.98 4.27
N LEU A 62 -15.54 -3.81 5.60
CA LEU A 62 -14.43 -3.25 6.35
C LEU A 62 -13.16 -4.12 6.27
N VAL A 63 -13.30 -5.43 6.47
CA VAL A 63 -12.17 -6.36 6.41
C VAL A 63 -11.65 -6.48 4.97
N GLN A 64 -12.55 -6.52 3.98
CA GLN A 64 -12.19 -6.52 2.56
C GLN A 64 -11.43 -5.24 2.17
N CYS A 65 -11.81 -4.08 2.72
CA CYS A 65 -11.11 -2.81 2.55
C CYS A 65 -9.67 -2.93 3.07
N TRP A 66 -9.50 -3.35 4.33
CA TRP A 66 -8.17 -3.50 4.94
C TRP A 66 -7.30 -4.52 4.19
N LEU A 67 -7.85 -5.66 3.76
CA LEU A 67 -7.13 -6.64 2.96
C LEU A 67 -6.73 -6.08 1.58
N SER A 68 -7.58 -5.24 0.97
CA SER A 68 -7.26 -4.58 -0.30
C SER A 68 -6.09 -3.60 -0.16
N VAL A 69 -6.04 -2.84 0.93
CA VAL A 69 -4.84 -2.05 1.30
C VAL A 69 -3.62 -2.97 1.38
N GLY A 70 -3.75 -4.13 2.04
CA GLY A 70 -2.68 -5.12 2.15
C GLY A 70 -2.14 -5.61 0.80
N LEU A 71 -3.01 -5.88 -0.18
CA LEU A 71 -2.57 -6.25 -1.53
C LEU A 71 -1.71 -5.18 -2.20
N PHE A 72 -2.11 -3.91 -2.03
CA PHE A 72 -1.34 -2.78 -2.55
C PHE A 72 0.01 -2.65 -1.84
N ILE A 73 0.06 -2.83 -0.52
CA ILE A 73 1.29 -2.76 0.28
C ILE A 73 2.28 -3.88 -0.10
N VAL A 74 1.79 -5.09 -0.34
CA VAL A 74 2.64 -6.18 -0.88
C VAL A 74 3.21 -5.81 -2.25
N SER A 75 2.39 -5.20 -3.11
CA SER A 75 2.83 -4.74 -4.42
C SER A 75 3.88 -3.63 -4.32
N HIS A 76 3.71 -2.71 -3.39
CA HIS A 76 4.65 -1.65 -3.06
C HIS A 76 6.00 -2.23 -2.59
N ASP A 77 6.00 -3.19 -1.65
CA ASP A 77 7.24 -3.87 -1.21
C ASP A 77 7.93 -4.58 -2.39
N ALA A 78 7.15 -5.13 -3.31
CA ALA A 78 7.68 -5.70 -4.55
C ALA A 78 8.31 -4.65 -5.47
N MET A 79 7.81 -3.40 -5.51
CA MET A 79 8.41 -2.33 -6.31
C MET A 79 9.83 -2.02 -5.85
N HIS A 80 10.04 -1.97 -4.53
CA HIS A 80 11.36 -1.81 -3.91
C HIS A 80 12.22 -3.08 -3.99
N GLY A 81 11.59 -4.25 -4.08
CA GLY A 81 12.26 -5.55 -4.09
C GLY A 81 12.42 -6.17 -2.70
N SER A 82 11.82 -5.55 -1.67
CA SER A 82 11.87 -6.01 -0.28
C SER A 82 11.00 -7.24 -0.03
N LEU A 83 9.99 -7.49 -0.88
CA LEU A 83 9.17 -8.71 -0.81
C LEU A 83 10.01 -9.99 -1.04
N ALA A 84 10.90 -9.98 -2.02
CA ALA A 84 11.83 -11.09 -2.30
C ALA A 84 13.22 -10.58 -2.73
N PRO A 85 14.10 -10.21 -1.78
CA PRO A 85 15.39 -9.57 -2.08
C PRO A 85 16.26 -10.38 -3.05
N GLY A 86 16.79 -9.71 -4.07
CA GLY A 86 17.62 -10.34 -5.11
C GLY A 86 16.84 -11.12 -6.17
N ARG A 87 15.50 -11.11 -6.13
CA ARG A 87 14.63 -11.84 -7.08
C ARG A 87 13.71 -10.87 -7.85
N PRO A 88 14.22 -9.97 -8.70
CA PRO A 88 13.43 -8.90 -9.31
C PRO A 88 12.27 -9.41 -10.19
N ARG A 89 12.44 -10.56 -10.86
CA ARG A 89 11.37 -11.19 -11.65
C ARG A 89 10.21 -11.67 -10.79
N LEU A 90 10.50 -12.27 -9.63
CA LEU A 90 9.48 -12.74 -8.69
C LEU A 90 8.70 -11.57 -8.10
N ASN A 91 9.40 -10.52 -7.66
CA ASN A 91 8.77 -9.28 -7.19
C ASN A 91 7.86 -8.69 -8.27
N SER A 92 8.36 -8.54 -9.50
CA SER A 92 7.58 -7.98 -10.60
C SER A 92 6.34 -8.81 -10.93
N ALA A 93 6.45 -10.14 -10.91
CA ALA A 93 5.32 -11.02 -11.19
C ALA A 93 4.23 -10.90 -10.11
N ILE A 94 4.60 -11.01 -8.83
CA ILE A 94 3.64 -10.94 -7.71
C ILE A 94 3.02 -9.55 -7.63
N GLY A 95 3.85 -8.49 -7.64
CA GLY A 95 3.36 -7.12 -7.56
C GLY A 95 2.48 -6.73 -8.74
N ALA A 96 2.81 -7.15 -9.96
CA ALA A 96 1.96 -6.91 -11.13
C ALA A 96 0.60 -7.62 -11.01
N PHE A 97 0.61 -8.87 -10.56
CA PHE A 97 -0.61 -9.65 -10.38
C PHE A 97 -1.53 -9.01 -9.34
N LEU A 98 -0.99 -8.62 -8.18
CA LEU A 98 -1.79 -8.01 -7.10
C LEU A 98 -2.31 -6.61 -7.46
N LEU A 99 -1.52 -5.78 -8.16
CA LEU A 99 -2.01 -4.48 -8.68
C LEU A 99 -3.10 -4.64 -9.73
N PHE A 100 -2.96 -5.65 -10.61
CA PHE A 100 -3.99 -5.96 -11.59
C PHE A 100 -5.29 -6.37 -10.90
N LEU A 101 -5.23 -7.23 -9.88
CA LEU A 101 -6.43 -7.60 -9.11
C LEU A 101 -7.07 -6.41 -8.39
N TYR A 102 -6.24 -5.54 -7.81
CA TYR A 102 -6.70 -4.39 -7.02
C TYR A 102 -7.60 -3.44 -7.83
N ALA A 103 -7.17 -3.01 -9.01
CA ALA A 103 -7.94 -2.08 -9.84
C ALA A 103 -7.56 -2.10 -11.34
N GLY A 104 -7.01 -3.22 -11.83
CA GLY A 104 -6.50 -3.32 -13.19
C GLY A 104 -5.27 -2.44 -13.44
N PHE A 105 -4.51 -2.10 -12.40
CA PHE A 105 -3.39 -1.17 -12.51
C PHE A 105 -2.20 -1.78 -13.24
N GLY A 106 -1.56 -0.96 -14.08
CA GLY A 106 -0.37 -1.36 -14.82
C GLY A 106 0.90 -1.28 -13.97
N TRP A 107 1.61 -2.40 -13.81
CA TRP A 107 2.84 -2.51 -13.03
C TRP A 107 3.90 -1.46 -13.38
N ARG A 108 4.20 -1.28 -14.67
CA ARG A 108 5.23 -0.34 -15.14
C ARG A 108 4.91 1.10 -14.74
N THR A 109 3.67 1.52 -14.95
CA THR A 109 3.20 2.87 -14.64
C THR A 109 3.24 3.13 -13.14
N MET A 110 2.67 2.22 -12.33
CA MET A 110 2.63 2.39 -10.87
C MET A 110 4.05 2.39 -10.28
N ARG A 111 4.89 1.45 -10.72
CA ARG A 111 6.27 1.39 -10.23
C ARG A 111 7.09 2.63 -10.60
N ALA A 112 6.95 3.14 -11.83
CA ALA A 112 7.64 4.36 -12.24
C ALA A 112 7.19 5.56 -11.42
N ALA A 113 5.87 5.74 -11.28
CA ALA A 113 5.29 6.83 -10.50
C ALA A 113 5.73 6.78 -9.03
N HIS A 114 5.73 5.59 -8.42
CA HIS A 114 6.21 5.37 -7.06
C HIS A 114 7.69 5.78 -6.86
N PHE A 115 8.56 5.46 -7.82
CA PHE A 115 9.96 5.91 -7.74
C PHE A 115 10.13 7.41 -7.99
N ASP A 116 9.28 8.02 -8.83
CA ASP A 116 9.27 9.46 -9.01
C ASP A 116 8.78 10.18 -7.75
N HIS A 117 7.80 9.61 -7.04
CA HIS A 117 7.40 10.06 -5.71
C HIS A 117 8.59 10.07 -4.75
N HIS A 118 9.32 8.96 -4.60
CA HIS A 118 10.51 8.93 -3.75
C HIS A 118 11.62 9.91 -4.16
N ARG A 119 11.77 10.20 -5.46
CA ARG A 119 12.79 11.13 -5.96
C ARG A 119 12.43 12.58 -5.72
N HIS A 120 11.15 12.92 -5.84
CA HIS A 120 10.65 14.29 -5.89
C HIS A 120 9.65 14.61 -4.78
N ALA A 121 9.57 13.78 -3.74
CA ALA A 121 8.54 13.80 -2.69
C ALA A 121 8.16 15.22 -2.26
N GLY A 122 6.86 15.55 -2.29
CA GLY A 122 6.37 16.87 -1.85
C GLY A 122 6.78 18.05 -2.76
N THR A 123 7.16 17.78 -4.01
CA THR A 123 7.47 18.84 -5.01
C THR A 123 6.67 18.63 -6.29
N ALA A 124 6.71 19.60 -7.21
CA ALA A 124 5.96 19.51 -8.48
C ALA A 124 6.31 18.30 -9.37
N GLY A 125 7.46 17.65 -9.13
CA GLY A 125 7.85 16.42 -9.85
C GLY A 125 7.28 15.13 -9.26
N ASP A 126 6.62 15.19 -8.10
CA ASP A 126 6.02 14.04 -7.42
C ASP A 126 4.62 13.77 -7.99
N PRO A 127 4.38 12.62 -8.65
CA PRO A 127 3.08 12.30 -9.22
C PRO A 127 1.99 12.06 -8.18
N ASP A 128 2.37 11.80 -6.92
CA ASP A 128 1.46 11.60 -5.80
C ASP A 128 1.12 12.91 -5.09
N PHE A 129 1.76 14.03 -5.44
CA PHE A 129 1.61 15.33 -4.78
C PHE A 129 0.85 16.35 -5.63
N ASP A 130 -0.11 17.06 -5.02
CA ASP A 130 -0.81 18.18 -5.66
C ASP A 130 -0.13 19.49 -5.24
N ALA A 131 0.85 19.94 -6.03
CA ALA A 131 1.62 21.16 -5.75
C ALA A 131 0.77 22.44 -5.78
N ASP A 132 -0.34 22.45 -6.50
CA ASP A 132 -1.27 23.57 -6.56
C ASP A 132 -2.19 23.62 -5.33
N ASN A 133 -2.41 22.46 -4.68
CA ASN A 133 -3.33 22.31 -3.56
C ASN A 133 -2.73 21.48 -2.40
N PRO A 134 -1.53 21.81 -1.89
CA PRO A 134 -0.73 20.93 -1.04
C PRO A 134 -1.26 20.76 0.39
N ALA A 135 -2.30 21.52 0.76
CA ALA A 135 -3.01 21.46 2.04
C ALA A 135 -4.50 21.11 1.89
N HIS A 136 -5.01 20.87 0.67
CA HIS A 136 -6.44 20.64 0.43
C HIS A 136 -6.74 19.18 0.10
N PHE A 137 -7.09 18.40 1.14
CA PHE A 137 -7.37 16.97 1.05
C PHE A 137 -8.21 16.54 -0.16
N TRP A 138 -9.41 17.11 -0.34
CA TRP A 138 -10.34 16.65 -1.37
C TRP A 138 -9.89 16.98 -2.80
N ARG A 139 -9.25 18.13 -3.01
CA ARG A 139 -8.72 18.51 -4.32
C ARG A 139 -7.58 17.59 -4.71
N TRP A 140 -6.66 17.37 -3.77
CA TRP A 140 -5.54 16.48 -3.96
C TRP A 140 -6.00 15.04 -4.20
N TYR A 141 -6.96 14.51 -3.42
CA TYR A 141 -7.52 13.17 -3.68
C TYR A 141 -8.10 13.07 -5.09
N GLY A 142 -8.80 14.10 -5.56
CA GLY A 142 -9.31 14.14 -6.93
C GLY A 142 -8.21 14.18 -8.01
N THR A 143 -7.09 14.87 -7.75
CA THR A 143 -5.90 14.86 -8.64
C THR A 143 -5.25 13.48 -8.66
N PHE A 144 -5.02 12.89 -7.49
CA PHE A 144 -4.46 11.54 -7.32
C PHE A 144 -5.31 10.48 -8.04
N LEU A 145 -6.63 10.48 -7.80
CA LEU A 145 -7.53 9.50 -8.41
C LEU A 145 -7.54 9.62 -9.94
N ARG A 146 -7.59 10.83 -10.51
CA ARG A 146 -7.56 11.04 -11.97
C ARG A 146 -6.25 10.61 -12.62
N ARG A 147 -5.14 10.69 -11.89
CA ARG A 147 -3.81 10.28 -12.36
C ARG A 147 -3.69 8.77 -12.49
N TYR A 148 -4.28 8.03 -11.55
CA TYR A 148 -4.08 6.59 -11.43
C TYR A 148 -5.26 5.75 -11.90
N PHE A 149 -6.48 6.22 -11.67
CA PHE A 149 -7.69 5.55 -12.12
C PHE A 149 -8.11 6.05 -13.51
N GLY A 150 -7.47 5.48 -14.54
CA GLY A 150 -7.76 5.78 -15.94
C GLY A 150 -8.91 4.94 -16.53
N TRP A 151 -9.16 5.13 -17.83
CA TRP A 151 -10.20 4.40 -18.57
C TRP A 151 -10.00 2.87 -18.55
N GLN A 152 -8.76 2.38 -18.46
CA GLN A 152 -8.44 0.95 -18.38
C GLN A 152 -8.95 0.35 -17.06
N SER A 153 -8.71 1.03 -15.94
CA SER A 153 -9.24 0.64 -14.63
C SER A 153 -10.77 0.73 -14.59
N ALA A 154 -11.35 1.77 -15.20
CA ALA A 154 -12.80 1.89 -15.33
C ALA A 154 -13.41 0.72 -16.12
N LEU A 155 -12.78 0.34 -17.24
CA LEU A 155 -13.19 -0.81 -18.05
C LEU A 155 -13.06 -2.12 -17.27
N TYR A 156 -11.94 -2.33 -16.56
CA TYR A 156 -11.72 -3.51 -15.74
C TYR A 156 -12.79 -3.65 -14.65
N VAL A 157 -13.03 -2.61 -13.85
CA VAL A 157 -14.04 -2.62 -12.80
C VAL A 157 -15.44 -2.83 -13.39
N SER A 158 -15.74 -2.16 -14.50
CA SER A 158 -17.03 -2.33 -15.19
C SER A 158 -17.24 -3.77 -15.64
N LEU A 159 -16.21 -4.40 -16.22
CA LEU A 159 -16.28 -5.80 -16.64
C LEU A 159 -16.53 -6.72 -15.44
N VAL A 160 -15.82 -6.54 -14.33
CA VAL A 160 -16.01 -7.36 -13.11
C VAL A 160 -17.44 -7.21 -12.59
N VAL A 161 -17.94 -5.98 -12.47
CA VAL A 161 -19.32 -5.69 -12.02
C VAL A 161 -20.35 -6.29 -12.98
N THR A 162 -20.18 -6.12 -14.29
CA THR A 162 -21.08 -6.68 -15.31
C THR A 162 -21.09 -8.20 -15.24
N VAL A 163 -19.94 -8.85 -15.06
CA VAL A 163 -19.86 -10.32 -14.91
C VAL A 163 -20.61 -10.77 -13.65
N TYR A 164 -20.39 -10.14 -12.50
CA TYR A 164 -21.12 -10.49 -11.27
C TYR A 164 -22.62 -10.29 -11.43
N TRP A 165 -23.03 -9.18 -12.03
CA TRP A 165 -24.44 -8.85 -12.15
C TRP A 165 -25.16 -9.73 -13.20
N LEU A 166 -24.62 -9.84 -14.41
CA LEU A 166 -25.32 -10.48 -15.53
C LEU A 166 -25.03 -11.97 -15.67
N ALA A 167 -23.80 -12.42 -15.39
CA ALA A 167 -23.45 -13.85 -15.52
C ALA A 167 -23.78 -14.64 -14.26
N PHE A 168 -23.64 -14.03 -13.07
CA PHE A 168 -23.86 -14.70 -11.79
C PHE A 168 -25.11 -14.23 -11.03
N GLY A 169 -25.82 -13.21 -11.53
CA GLY A 169 -27.07 -12.74 -10.92
C GLY A 169 -26.91 -12.10 -9.54
N VAL A 170 -25.69 -11.65 -9.18
CA VAL A 170 -25.44 -11.06 -7.86
C VAL A 170 -26.19 -9.71 -7.76
N PRO A 171 -26.98 -9.47 -6.69
CA PRO A 171 -27.70 -8.22 -6.54
C PRO A 171 -26.76 -7.01 -6.52
N MET A 172 -27.13 -5.94 -7.23
CA MET A 172 -26.29 -4.74 -7.35
C MET A 172 -25.91 -4.14 -5.98
N ALA A 173 -26.85 -4.11 -5.03
CA ALA A 173 -26.58 -3.61 -3.68
C ALA A 173 -25.49 -4.43 -2.96
N GLN A 174 -25.45 -5.75 -3.18
CA GLN A 174 -24.43 -6.62 -2.62
C GLN A 174 -23.07 -6.38 -3.30
N ILE A 175 -23.02 -6.30 -4.64
CA ILE A 175 -21.79 -5.95 -5.37
C ILE A 175 -21.21 -4.63 -4.86
N VAL A 176 -22.07 -3.61 -4.71
CA VAL A 176 -21.65 -2.31 -4.16
C VAL A 176 -21.11 -2.47 -2.75
N LEU A 177 -21.80 -3.18 -1.86
CA LEU A 177 -21.40 -3.29 -0.45
C LEU A 177 -20.11 -4.08 -0.25
N VAL A 178 -19.94 -5.24 -0.91
CA VAL A 178 -18.81 -6.15 -0.63
C VAL A 178 -17.62 -5.98 -1.57
N TYR A 179 -17.78 -5.27 -2.69
CA TYR A 179 -16.70 -5.02 -3.65
C TYR A 179 -16.48 -3.53 -3.92
N GLY A 180 -17.51 -2.79 -4.30
CA GLY A 180 -17.37 -1.38 -4.70
C GLY A 180 -16.94 -0.46 -3.56
N VAL A 181 -17.66 -0.49 -2.43
CA VAL A 181 -17.37 0.31 -1.23
C VAL A 181 -15.98 -0.01 -0.68
N PRO A 182 -15.58 -1.30 -0.48
CA PRO A 182 -14.24 -1.64 -0.03
C PRO A 182 -13.13 -1.15 -0.96
N ALA A 183 -13.33 -1.23 -2.28
CA ALA A 183 -12.33 -0.75 -3.24
C ALA A 183 -12.11 0.77 -3.11
N ILE A 184 -13.19 1.56 -3.10
CA ILE A 184 -13.12 3.02 -2.93
C ILE A 184 -12.54 3.39 -1.55
N ALA A 185 -13.01 2.74 -0.49
CA ALA A 185 -12.53 2.98 0.87
C ALA A 185 -11.04 2.66 1.01
N SER A 186 -10.57 1.57 0.40
CA SER A 186 -9.14 1.21 0.44
C SER A 186 -8.26 2.22 -0.31
N SER A 187 -8.76 2.79 -1.42
CA SER A 187 -8.09 3.89 -2.14
C SER A 187 -7.98 5.14 -1.26
N LEU A 188 -9.07 5.53 -0.59
CA LEU A 188 -9.07 6.64 0.36
C LEU A 188 -8.11 6.39 1.53
N GLN A 189 -8.09 5.17 2.07
CA GLN A 189 -7.23 4.77 3.18
C GLN A 189 -5.74 4.83 2.80
N LEU A 190 -5.36 4.26 1.64
CA LEU A 190 -4.01 4.35 1.09
C LEU A 190 -3.60 5.80 0.86
N PHE A 191 -4.46 6.59 0.21
CA PHE A 191 -4.17 8.00 -0.04
C PHE A 191 -4.00 8.79 1.27
N TYR A 192 -4.91 8.62 2.23
CA TYR A 192 -4.86 9.40 3.46
C TYR A 192 -3.61 9.08 4.28
N PHE A 193 -3.34 7.81 4.58
CA PHE A 193 -2.23 7.42 5.44
C PHE A 193 -0.89 7.31 4.71
N GLY A 194 -0.89 6.97 3.43
CA GLY A 194 0.31 6.73 2.63
C GLY A 194 0.74 7.92 1.76
N THR A 195 -0.10 8.94 1.59
CA THR A 195 0.21 10.08 0.70
C THR A 195 -0.08 11.42 1.36
N TYR A 196 -1.34 11.73 1.62
CA TYR A 196 -1.75 13.06 2.09
C TYR A 196 -1.14 13.39 3.45
N ARG A 197 -1.41 12.58 4.47
CA ARG A 197 -0.98 12.88 5.84
C ARG A 197 0.54 12.99 5.97
N PRO A 198 1.37 12.07 5.42
CA PRO A 198 2.82 12.20 5.52
C PRO A 198 3.39 13.38 4.73
N HIS A 199 2.78 13.79 3.62
CA HIS A 199 3.36 14.77 2.67
C HIS A 199 2.64 16.12 2.60
N HIS A 200 1.51 16.33 3.30
CA HIS A 200 0.82 17.61 3.25
C HIS A 200 1.69 18.75 3.79
N HIS A 201 1.64 19.89 3.11
CA HIS A 201 2.36 21.08 3.55
C HIS A 201 1.55 21.76 4.65
N ALA A 202 2.18 21.91 5.81
CA ALA A 202 1.64 22.60 6.98
C ALA A 202 2.73 23.51 7.56
N GLU A 203 2.34 24.39 8.48
CA GLU A 203 3.28 25.23 9.22
C GLU A 203 4.33 24.36 9.94
N GLY A 204 5.61 24.74 9.84
CA GLY A 204 6.73 24.01 10.44
C GLY A 204 7.57 23.15 9.48
N GLY A 205 7.16 22.99 8.22
CA GLY A 205 7.98 22.32 7.19
C GLY A 205 8.25 20.84 7.48
N PHE A 206 9.29 20.29 6.86
CA PHE A 206 9.73 18.90 7.02
C PHE A 206 11.10 18.82 7.68
N ALA A 207 11.38 17.70 8.35
CA ALA A 207 12.64 17.50 9.06
C ALA A 207 13.85 17.35 8.12
N ASP A 208 13.62 16.84 6.90
CA ASP A 208 14.66 16.65 5.89
C ASP A 208 14.06 16.63 4.47
N ARG A 209 14.92 16.35 3.48
CA ARG A 209 14.59 16.32 2.06
C ARG A 209 13.59 15.24 1.63
N HIS A 210 13.27 14.28 2.49
CA HIS A 210 12.27 13.25 2.15
C HIS A 210 10.85 13.82 2.15
N ASN A 211 10.64 15.02 2.71
CA ASN A 211 9.35 15.70 2.77
C ASN A 211 8.22 14.81 3.28
N ALA A 212 8.53 13.94 4.24
CA ALA A 212 7.63 12.95 4.80
C ALA A 212 7.60 13.07 6.33
N ARG A 213 6.46 12.74 6.94
CA ARG A 213 6.29 12.66 8.40
C ARG A 213 5.79 11.28 8.79
N SER A 214 6.07 10.92 10.05
CA SER A 214 5.56 9.70 10.66
C SER A 214 4.62 10.00 11.80
N ASP A 215 3.61 9.16 11.93
CA ASP A 215 2.64 9.20 12.99
C ASP A 215 3.20 8.68 14.31
N ALA A 216 2.65 9.16 15.43
CA ALA A 216 2.92 8.63 16.77
C ALA A 216 2.08 7.37 17.09
N PHE A 217 1.69 6.60 16.08
CA PHE A 217 0.84 5.43 16.25
C PHE A 217 1.57 4.29 16.96
N SER A 218 0.84 3.59 17.83
CA SER A 218 1.26 2.27 18.32
C SER A 218 1.33 1.27 17.16
N ALA A 219 2.12 0.20 17.31
CA ALA A 219 2.27 -0.79 16.25
C ALA A 219 0.92 -1.38 15.77
N PRO A 220 -0.02 -1.78 16.65
CA PRO A 220 -1.33 -2.29 16.20
C PRO A 220 -2.13 -1.26 15.40
N LEU A 221 -2.14 0.01 15.84
CA LEU A 221 -2.86 1.05 15.13
C LEU A 221 -2.22 1.33 13.76
N SER A 222 -0.90 1.35 13.69
CA SER A 222 -0.16 1.56 12.44
C SER A 222 -0.39 0.39 11.44
N LEU A 223 -0.54 -0.85 11.93
CA LEU A 223 -0.96 -2.00 11.13
C LEU A 223 -2.39 -1.83 10.59
N ALA A 224 -3.32 -1.44 11.47
CA ALA A 224 -4.73 -1.27 11.11
C ALA A 224 -4.97 -0.14 10.10
N THR A 225 -4.17 0.93 10.14
CA THR A 225 -4.35 2.08 9.26
C THR A 225 -3.71 1.88 7.89
N CYS A 226 -2.47 1.39 7.80
CA CYS A 226 -1.80 1.23 6.51
C CYS A 226 -0.58 0.29 6.59
N PHE A 227 -0.69 -0.86 7.25
CA PHE A 227 0.40 -1.86 7.30
C PHE A 227 1.75 -1.26 7.72
N HIS A 228 1.74 -0.42 8.76
CA HIS A 228 2.89 0.32 9.28
C HIS A 228 3.41 1.50 8.45
N PHE A 229 2.75 1.89 7.36
CA PHE A 229 3.07 3.11 6.60
C PHE A 229 2.69 4.41 7.32
N GLY A 230 2.08 4.33 8.50
CA GLY A 230 2.11 5.46 9.44
C GLY A 230 3.54 5.82 9.86
N TYR A 231 4.53 4.94 9.64
CA TYR A 231 5.96 5.19 9.81
C TYR A 231 6.60 5.58 8.46
N HIS A 232 5.98 6.57 7.79
CA HIS A 232 6.29 6.90 6.40
C HIS A 232 7.67 7.53 6.21
N HIS A 233 8.11 8.37 7.16
CA HIS A 233 9.46 8.94 7.11
C HIS A 233 10.53 7.84 7.20
N GLU A 234 10.33 6.85 8.07
CA GLU A 234 11.20 5.70 8.18
C GLU A 234 11.25 4.88 6.87
N HIS A 235 10.10 4.72 6.21
CA HIS A 235 10.03 4.10 4.88
C HIS A 235 10.87 4.87 3.84
N HIS A 236 10.74 6.20 3.75
CA HIS A 236 11.54 7.00 2.83
C HIS A 236 13.05 6.95 3.13
N ARG A 237 13.44 6.79 4.40
CA ARG A 237 14.84 6.62 4.81
C ARG A 237 15.39 5.23 4.53
N SER A 238 14.57 4.19 4.62
CA SER A 238 14.95 2.80 4.31
C SER A 238 13.89 2.09 3.46
N PRO A 239 13.80 2.39 2.15
CA PRO A 239 12.75 1.86 1.29
C PRO A 239 12.83 0.33 1.07
N GLN A 240 13.94 -0.29 1.45
CA GLN A 240 14.14 -1.74 1.38
C GLN A 240 13.66 -2.47 2.63
N THR A 241 13.28 -1.75 3.69
CA THR A 241 12.65 -2.33 4.87
C THR A 241 11.22 -2.71 4.52
N PRO A 242 10.84 -4.01 4.56
CA PRO A 242 9.48 -4.41 4.26
C PRO A 242 8.51 -3.91 5.34
N TRP A 243 7.24 -3.81 4.98
CA TRP A 243 6.21 -3.19 5.82
C TRP A 243 6.15 -3.77 7.26
N TRP A 244 6.30 -5.08 7.41
CA TRP A 244 6.25 -5.78 8.69
C TRP A 244 7.48 -5.51 9.60
N ALA A 245 8.57 -5.01 9.02
CA ALA A 245 9.81 -4.70 9.73
C ALA A 245 9.95 -3.21 10.09
N LEU A 246 9.13 -2.32 9.53
CA LEU A 246 9.14 -0.88 9.82
C LEU A 246 9.06 -0.54 11.32
N PRO A 247 8.20 -1.19 12.14
CA PRO A 247 8.16 -0.92 13.57
C PRO A 247 9.48 -1.21 14.29
N ALA A 248 10.20 -2.26 13.87
CA ALA A 248 11.49 -2.62 14.45
C ALA A 248 12.57 -1.61 14.04
N PHE A 249 12.61 -1.24 12.76
CA PHE A 249 13.52 -0.21 12.24
C PHE A 249 13.34 1.13 12.97
N ARG A 250 12.09 1.57 13.15
CA ARG A 250 11.78 2.79 13.91
C ARG A 250 12.32 2.75 15.35
N ARG A 251 12.15 1.62 16.06
CA ARG A 251 12.64 1.48 17.44
C ARG A 251 14.17 1.57 17.52
N ALA A 252 14.89 0.97 16.57
CA ALA A 252 16.34 1.04 16.51
C ALA A 252 16.82 2.49 16.34
N GLN A 253 16.24 3.23 15.39
CA GLN A 253 16.59 4.63 15.13
C GLN A 253 16.36 5.55 16.35
N HIS A 254 15.26 5.36 17.10
CA HIS A 254 15.01 6.14 18.31
C HIS A 254 15.86 5.69 19.52
N GLY A 255 16.27 4.42 19.58
CA GLY A 255 17.18 3.91 20.59
C GLY A 255 18.59 4.49 20.45
N ASP A 256 19.08 4.59 19.22
CA ASP A 256 20.40 5.16 18.93
C ASP A 256 20.46 6.66 19.25
N CYS A 257 19.40 7.43 18.95
CA CYS A 257 19.33 8.84 19.33
C CYS A 257 19.34 9.07 20.85
N ARG A 258 18.77 8.15 21.65
CA ARG A 258 18.81 8.25 23.12
C ARG A 258 20.19 7.94 23.69
N ASN A 259 20.94 7.05 23.04
CA ASN A 259 22.29 6.67 23.48
C ASN A 259 23.38 7.64 22.99
N GLN A 260 23.13 8.41 21.92
CA GLN A 260 24.05 9.45 21.42
C GLN A 260 23.87 10.83 22.10
N GLY A 261 22.79 11.01 22.87
CA GLY A 261 22.48 12.23 23.60
C GLY A 261 22.89 12.22 25.07
N ASN A 262 23.74 11.28 25.50
CA ASN A 262 24.20 11.11 26.87
C ASN A 262 25.73 11.14 26.95
#